data_AF-A0A945NUY9-F1
#
_entry.id   AF-A0A945NUY9-F1
#
_cell.length_a   1.000
_cell.length_b   1.000
_cell.length_c   1.000
_cell.angle_alpha   90.00
_cell.angle_beta   90.00
_cell.angle_gamma   90.00
#
_symmetry.space_group_name_H-M   'P 1'
#
loop_
_entity.id
_entity.type
_entity.pdbx_description
1 polymer ?
#
loop_
_entity_poly.entity_id
_entity_poly.type
_entity_poly.pdbx_seq_one_letter_code
_entity_poly.pdbx_strand_id
1 'polypeptide(L)'
;MTATATFAASGLSVESAVRAAVAAVNDPEYPDVSILDLGLLESLRVEFVTEHGAEGAVAHVGLIPTFSGCPALKMIADDVQQSVESLECIDRCVVSWLAGPVWDSSRLSAPAQSRLAEEYTVVLRRKDGSLLCPVCGSDAVVDQAMAGPTRCRSVAWCPSCRNPVEVMR
;
A
#
# COMPACT_ATOMS: atom_id res chain seq x y z
N MET A 1 29.21 7.16 8.72
CA MET A 1 29.92 6.99 7.43
C MET A 1 29.22 5.85 6.71
N THR A 2 28.25 6.18 5.87
CA THR A 2 27.41 5.20 5.17
C THR A 2 28.17 4.75 3.93
N ALA A 3 28.66 3.51 3.94
CA ALA A 3 29.35 2.94 2.79
C ALA A 3 28.29 2.42 1.79
N THR A 4 28.19 3.09 0.65
CA THR A 4 27.36 2.65 -0.49
C THR A 4 28.13 1.55 -1.22
N ALA A 5 27.82 0.29 -0.94
CA ALA A 5 28.34 -0.83 -1.74
C ALA A 5 27.59 -0.88 -3.08
N THR A 6 28.32 -0.63 -4.17
CA THR A 6 27.82 -0.70 -5.54
C THR A 6 27.93 -2.14 -6.04
N PHE A 7 26.84 -2.91 -6.00
CA PHE A 7 26.72 -4.13 -6.80
C PHE A 7 26.36 -3.73 -8.24
N ALA A 8 27.25 -4.01 -9.18
CA ALA A 8 27.04 -3.73 -10.60
C ALA A 8 26.91 -5.03 -11.40
N ALA A 9 25.67 -5.41 -11.74
CA ALA A 9 25.33 -6.18 -12.96
C ALA A 9 23.86 -6.04 -13.40
N SER A 10 23.18 -4.98 -13.00
CA SER A 10 21.93 -4.43 -13.58
C SER A 10 21.61 -3.22 -12.69
N GLY A 11 21.69 -1.99 -13.22
CA GLY A 11 21.91 -0.73 -12.48
C GLY A 11 20.82 -0.26 -11.49
N LEU A 12 20.11 -1.17 -10.83
CA LEU A 12 19.23 -0.92 -9.70
C LEU A 12 20.03 -1.05 -8.39
N SER A 13 19.92 -0.07 -7.50
CA SER A 13 20.45 -0.21 -6.14
C SER A 13 19.73 -1.35 -5.41
N VAL A 14 20.36 -1.96 -4.40
CA VAL A 14 19.69 -2.96 -3.53
C VAL A 14 18.39 -2.40 -2.96
N GLU A 15 18.37 -1.13 -2.53
CA GLU A 15 17.15 -0.46 -2.07
C GLU A 15 16.07 -0.41 -3.16
N SER A 16 16.44 -0.20 -4.43
CA SER A 16 15.48 -0.20 -5.54
C SER A 16 14.90 -1.59 -5.79
N ALA A 17 15.72 -2.64 -5.66
CA ALA A 17 15.27 -4.02 -5.75
C ALA A 17 14.30 -4.37 -4.61
N VAL A 18 14.63 -3.98 -3.36
CA VAL A 18 13.74 -4.17 -2.20
C VAL A 18 12.44 -3.40 -2.40
N ARG A 19 12.49 -2.14 -2.85
CA ARG A 19 11.29 -1.35 -3.16
C ARG A 19 10.41 -2.04 -4.20
N ALA A 20 11.01 -2.62 -5.25
CA ALA A 20 10.28 -3.35 -6.28
C ALA A 20 9.63 -4.63 -5.73
N ALA A 21 10.32 -5.35 -4.84
CA ALA A 21 9.75 -6.51 -4.15
C ALA A 21 8.56 -6.11 -3.26
N VAL A 22 8.69 -5.05 -2.46
CA VAL A 22 7.56 -4.50 -1.67
C VAL A 22 6.40 -4.09 -2.60
N ALA A 23 6.69 -3.52 -3.76
CA ALA A 23 5.67 -3.13 -4.73
C ALA A 23 4.93 -4.33 -5.36
N ALA A 24 5.51 -5.53 -5.35
CA ALA A 24 4.86 -6.73 -5.86
C ALA A 24 3.83 -7.33 -4.89
N VAL A 25 3.80 -6.87 -3.63
CA VAL A 25 2.81 -7.29 -2.64
C VAL A 25 1.52 -6.49 -2.81
N ASN A 26 0.42 -7.21 -3.01
CA ASN A 26 -0.91 -6.62 -3.14
C ASN A 26 -1.66 -6.66 -1.81
N ASP A 27 -2.65 -5.79 -1.67
CA ASP A 27 -3.54 -5.82 -0.51
C ASP A 27 -4.48 -7.04 -0.60
N PRO A 28 -4.65 -7.83 0.48
CA PRO A 28 -5.53 -9.00 0.46
C PRO A 28 -7.00 -8.67 0.16
N GLU A 29 -7.47 -7.45 0.42
CA GLU A 29 -8.80 -6.98 0.05
C GLU A 29 -8.88 -6.53 -1.42
N TYR A 30 -7.77 -6.06 -2.01
CA TYR A 30 -7.66 -5.63 -3.41
C TYR A 30 -6.51 -6.40 -4.11
N PRO A 31 -6.71 -7.66 -4.53
CA PRO A 31 -5.64 -8.55 -4.98
C PRO A 31 -4.83 -8.10 -6.20
N ASP A 32 -5.25 -7.02 -6.88
CA ASP A 32 -4.61 -6.41 -8.04
C ASP A 32 -4.08 -4.98 -7.76
N VAL A 33 -4.12 -4.52 -6.50
CA VAL A 33 -3.59 -3.22 -6.06
C VAL A 33 -2.45 -3.41 -5.08
N SER A 34 -1.28 -2.89 -5.45
CA SER A 34 -0.07 -2.94 -4.63
C SER A 34 -0.22 -2.15 -3.33
N ILE A 35 0.36 -2.65 -2.24
CA ILE A 35 0.47 -1.88 -0.98
C ILE A 35 1.29 -0.59 -1.16
N LEU A 36 2.17 -0.55 -2.16
CA LEU A 36 2.93 0.66 -2.49
C LEU A 36 2.01 1.70 -3.14
N ASP A 37 1.13 1.28 -4.04
CA ASP A 37 0.16 2.16 -4.70
C ASP A 37 -0.95 2.63 -3.74
N LEU A 38 -1.28 1.80 -2.76
CA LEU A 38 -2.11 2.21 -1.61
C LEU A 38 -1.39 3.17 -0.64
N GLY A 39 -0.07 3.34 -0.80
CA GLY A 39 0.71 4.30 -0.01
C GLY A 39 1.02 3.84 1.42
N LEU A 40 1.09 2.53 1.66
CA LEU A 40 1.39 1.95 2.97
C LEU A 40 2.90 2.02 3.30
N LEU A 41 3.78 2.03 2.28
CA LEU A 41 5.23 2.11 2.51
C LEU A 41 5.64 3.53 2.92
N GLU A 42 6.04 3.69 4.18
CA GLU A 42 6.49 4.98 4.73
C GLU A 42 8.01 5.10 4.74
N SER A 43 8.71 4.02 5.09
CA SER A 43 10.17 4.04 5.14
C SER A 43 10.76 2.73 4.65
N LEU A 44 11.90 2.85 3.98
CA LEU A 44 12.70 1.74 3.52
C LEU A 44 14.16 2.07 3.79
N ARG A 45 14.88 1.16 4.44
CA ARG A 45 16.32 1.26 4.64
C ARG A 45 16.95 -0.11 4.43
N VAL A 46 18.14 -0.12 3.87
CA VAL A 46 18.94 -1.34 3.72
C VAL A 46 20.26 -1.11 4.46
N GLU A 47 20.56 -2.00 5.41
CA GLU A 47 21.81 -1.99 6.16
C GLU A 47 22.69 -3.12 5.66
N PHE A 48 23.88 -2.79 5.15
CA PHE A 48 24.87 -3.78 4.74
C PHE A 48 25.62 -4.27 5.98
N VAL A 49 25.65 -5.58 6.17
CA VAL A 49 26.30 -6.25 7.30
C VAL A 49 27.41 -7.15 6.81
N THR A 50 28.44 -7.33 7.63
CA THR A 50 29.49 -8.31 7.37
C THR A 50 29.56 -9.25 8.56
N GLU A 51 29.07 -10.47 8.38
CA GLU A 51 29.10 -11.50 9.41
C GLU A 51 29.98 -12.65 8.95
N HIS A 52 30.91 -13.08 9.80
CA HIS A 52 31.86 -14.18 9.51
C HIS A 52 32.65 -14.03 8.20
N GLY A 53 32.84 -12.80 7.71
CA GLY A 53 33.57 -12.52 6.47
C GLY A 53 32.74 -12.63 5.19
N ALA A 54 31.43 -12.86 5.28
CA ALA A 54 30.50 -12.75 4.17
C ALA A 54 29.78 -11.37 4.20
N GLU A 55 29.65 -10.73 3.05
CA GLU A 55 28.82 -9.53 2.89
C GLU A 55 27.35 -9.93 2.79
N GLY A 56 26.50 -9.21 3.51
CA GLY A 56 25.07 -9.43 3.58
C GLY A 56 24.30 -8.11 3.69
N ALA A 57 22.98 -8.18 3.68
CA ALA A 57 22.13 -7.01 3.87
C ALA A 57 20.83 -7.33 4.62
N VAL A 58 20.45 -6.41 5.51
CA VAL A 58 19.19 -6.43 6.25
C VAL A 58 18.30 -5.30 5.75
N ALA A 59 17.10 -5.65 5.29
CA ALA A 59 16.08 -4.67 4.89
C ALA A 59 15.17 -4.31 6.08
N HIS A 60 14.96 -3.02 6.30
CA HIS A 60 14.00 -2.48 7.26
C HIS A 60 12.86 -1.79 6.50
N VAL A 61 11.67 -2.37 6.58
CA VAL A 61 10.47 -1.89 5.89
C VAL A 61 9.48 -1.35 6.93
N GLY A 62 9.27 -0.04 6.93
CA GLY A 62 8.29 0.62 7.78
C GLY A 62 7.00 0.87 7.02
N LEU A 63 5.91 0.24 7.46
CA LEU A 63 4.58 0.37 6.89
C LEU A 63 3.66 1.17 7.82
N ILE A 64 2.73 1.94 7.25
CA ILE A 64 1.62 2.54 7.98
C ILE A 64 0.30 1.90 7.53
N PRO A 65 -0.62 1.57 8.46
CA PRO A 65 -1.87 0.94 8.09
C PRO A 65 -2.91 2.00 7.67
N THR A 66 -3.78 1.66 6.72
CA THR A 66 -4.99 2.46 6.40
C THR A 66 -5.90 2.60 7.61
N PHE A 67 -5.93 1.57 8.47
CA PHE A 67 -6.62 1.57 9.75
C PHE A 67 -5.87 0.69 10.77
N SER A 68 -5.68 1.19 12.00
CA SER A 68 -4.84 0.56 13.03
C SER A 68 -5.31 -0.82 13.51
N GLY A 69 -6.58 -1.18 13.30
CA GLY A 69 -7.12 -2.51 13.61
C GLY A 69 -7.45 -3.34 12.38
N CYS A 70 -6.76 -3.12 11.27
CA CYS A 70 -6.97 -3.91 10.05
C CYS A 70 -6.63 -5.39 10.35
N PRO A 71 -7.50 -6.36 10.00
CA PRO A 71 -7.22 -7.77 10.21
C PRO A 71 -6.10 -8.30 9.29
N ALA A 72 -5.84 -7.63 8.17
CA ALA A 72 -4.87 -8.05 7.16
C ALA A 72 -3.41 -7.68 7.47
N LEU A 73 -3.14 -6.93 8.55
CA LEU A 73 -1.79 -6.42 8.86
C LEU A 73 -0.73 -7.52 8.98
N LYS A 74 -1.07 -8.66 9.58
CA LYS A 74 -0.14 -9.78 9.68
C LYS A 74 0.16 -10.38 8.30
N MET A 75 -0.88 -10.58 7.48
CA MET A 75 -0.73 -11.15 6.13
C MET A 75 0.16 -10.27 5.26
N ILE A 76 -0.12 -8.96 5.21
CA ILE A 76 0.71 -7.99 4.47
C ILE A 76 2.17 -8.02 4.94
N ALA A 77 2.41 -8.06 6.26
CA ALA A 77 3.76 -8.08 6.80
C ALA A 77 4.52 -9.38 6.44
N ASP A 78 3.83 -10.52 6.53
CA ASP A 78 4.40 -11.82 6.17
C ASP A 78 4.71 -11.87 4.65
N ASP A 79 3.80 -11.37 3.80
CA ASP A 79 3.97 -11.32 2.33
C ASP A 79 5.13 -10.39 1.93
N VAL A 80 5.27 -9.24 2.58
CA VAL A 80 6.41 -8.33 2.39
C VAL A 80 7.71 -8.99 2.80
N GLN A 81 7.74 -9.63 3.98
CA GLN A 81 8.94 -10.32 4.45
C GLN A 81 9.35 -11.40 3.45
N GLN A 82 8.41 -12.25 3.03
CA GLN A 82 8.67 -13.32 2.06
C GLN A 82 9.14 -12.76 0.71
N SER A 83 8.49 -11.72 0.20
CA SER A 83 8.85 -11.14 -1.09
C SER A 83 10.25 -10.53 -1.07
N VAL A 84 10.63 -9.85 0.02
CA VAL A 84 11.94 -9.19 0.13
C VAL A 84 13.05 -10.21 0.41
N GLU A 85 12.80 -11.21 1.25
CA GLU A 85 13.77 -12.29 1.55
C GLU A 85 13.97 -13.26 0.38
N SER A 86 13.14 -13.18 -0.68
CA SER A 86 13.38 -13.93 -1.92
C SER A 86 14.50 -13.33 -2.79
N LEU A 87 14.94 -12.11 -2.49
CA LEU A 87 16.05 -11.47 -3.18
C LEU A 87 17.38 -12.05 -2.71
N GLU A 88 18.23 -12.52 -3.63
CA GLU A 88 19.55 -13.10 -3.31
C GLU A 88 20.48 -12.16 -2.53
N CYS A 89 20.22 -10.85 -2.58
CA CYS A 89 21.02 -9.82 -1.93
C CYS A 89 20.52 -9.43 -0.53
N ILE A 90 19.47 -10.07 0.00
CA ILE A 90 18.89 -9.78 1.32
C ILE A 90 18.89 -11.03 2.18
N ASP A 91 19.56 -10.98 3.34
CA ASP A 91 19.58 -12.09 4.30
C ASP A 91 18.35 -12.10 5.20
N ARG A 92 17.80 -10.91 5.46
CA ARG A 92 16.69 -10.73 6.40
C ARG A 92 15.88 -9.48 6.08
N CYS A 93 14.55 -9.60 6.21
CA CYS A 93 13.65 -8.46 6.18
C CYS A 93 12.97 -8.26 7.54
N VAL A 94 12.99 -7.03 8.04
CA VAL A 94 12.30 -6.61 9.25
C VAL A 94 11.18 -5.65 8.87
N VAL A 95 9.93 -6.13 8.98
CA VAL A 95 8.74 -5.31 8.73
C VAL A 95 8.23 -4.72 10.05
N SER A 96 7.95 -3.41 10.07
CA SER A 96 7.45 -2.70 11.24
C SER A 96 6.23 -1.87 10.89
N TRP A 97 5.14 -2.04 11.66
CA TRP A 97 3.98 -1.15 11.60
C TRP A 97 4.26 0.11 12.42
N LEU A 98 4.39 1.24 11.74
CA LEU A 98 4.70 2.53 12.34
C LEU A 98 3.42 3.15 12.92
N ALA A 99 3.55 3.79 14.09
CA ALA A 99 2.47 4.51 14.74
C ALA A 99 2.11 5.85 14.05
N GLY A 100 2.98 6.32 13.15
CA GLY A 100 2.77 7.55 12.42
C GLY A 100 3.68 7.65 11.19
N PRO A 101 3.32 8.51 10.22
CA PRO A 101 2.12 9.37 10.20
C PRO A 101 0.81 8.59 10.03
N VAL A 102 -0.32 9.23 10.35
CA VAL A 102 -1.65 8.65 10.07
C VAL A 102 -1.81 8.56 8.55
N TRP A 103 -2.27 7.41 8.06
CA TRP A 103 -2.57 7.23 6.66
C TRP A 103 -3.79 8.08 6.26
N ASP A 104 -3.73 8.70 5.10
CA ASP A 104 -4.87 9.38 4.49
C ASP A 104 -4.87 9.13 2.97
N SER A 105 -6.03 9.32 2.35
CA SER A 105 -6.26 8.97 0.95
C SER A 105 -5.40 9.75 -0.06
N SER A 106 -4.73 10.84 0.33
CA SER A 106 -3.79 11.54 -0.55
C SER A 106 -2.55 10.70 -0.90
N ARG A 107 -2.31 9.62 -0.17
CA ARG A 107 -1.20 8.68 -0.41
C ARG A 107 -1.45 7.71 -1.56
N LEU A 108 -2.69 7.57 -2.01
CA LEU A 108 -3.05 6.69 -3.10
C LEU A 108 -2.48 7.19 -4.43
N SER A 109 -1.80 6.31 -5.16
CA SER A 109 -1.38 6.58 -6.53
C SER A 109 -2.59 6.74 -7.45
N ALA A 110 -2.45 7.52 -8.52
CA ALA A 110 -3.53 7.67 -9.50
C ALA A 110 -3.97 6.32 -10.13
N PRO A 111 -3.05 5.38 -10.46
CA PRO A 111 -3.43 4.03 -10.88
C PRO A 111 -4.28 3.28 -9.84
N ALA A 112 -3.91 3.31 -8.55
CA ALA A 112 -4.73 2.67 -7.51
C ALA A 112 -6.12 3.29 -7.41
N GLN A 113 -6.24 4.63 -7.49
CA GLN A 113 -7.54 5.29 -7.45
C GLN A 113 -8.44 4.85 -8.62
N SER A 114 -7.88 4.75 -9.83
CA SER A 114 -8.61 4.25 -10.99
C SER A 114 -9.04 2.79 -10.81
N ARG A 115 -8.14 1.90 -10.38
CA ARG A 115 -8.44 0.47 -10.19
C ARG A 115 -9.49 0.24 -9.11
N LEU A 116 -9.37 0.93 -7.98
CA LEU A 116 -10.38 0.92 -6.93
C LEU A 116 -11.77 1.34 -7.45
N ALA A 117 -11.82 2.39 -8.28
CA ALA A 117 -13.06 2.87 -8.87
C ALA A 117 -13.67 1.86 -9.86
N GLU A 118 -12.85 1.34 -10.77
CA GLU A 118 -13.27 0.50 -11.89
C GLU A 118 -13.64 -0.93 -11.47
N GLU A 119 -12.83 -1.56 -10.62
CA GLU A 119 -12.98 -2.98 -10.28
C GLU A 119 -13.76 -3.18 -8.97
N TYR A 120 -13.69 -2.22 -8.05
CA TYR A 120 -14.22 -2.37 -6.68
C TYR A 120 -15.35 -1.41 -6.34
N THR A 121 -15.72 -0.49 -7.26
CA THR A 121 -16.70 0.58 -6.99
C THR A 121 -16.35 1.40 -5.74
N VAL A 122 -15.06 1.57 -5.54
CA VAL A 122 -14.47 2.32 -4.42
C VAL A 122 -14.00 3.65 -4.94
N VAL A 123 -14.38 4.74 -4.27
CA VAL A 123 -13.92 6.07 -4.63
C VAL A 123 -13.36 6.83 -3.44
N LEU A 124 -12.66 7.92 -3.77
CA LEU A 124 -12.22 8.91 -2.80
C LEU A 124 -13.16 10.10 -2.80
N ARG A 125 -13.35 10.67 -1.61
CA ARG A 125 -14.01 11.96 -1.49
C ARG A 125 -13.11 13.04 -2.05
N ARG A 126 -13.67 13.86 -2.94
CA ARG A 126 -12.97 15.03 -3.48
C ARG A 126 -12.78 16.09 -2.40
N LYS A 127 -11.87 17.02 -2.64
CA LYS A 127 -11.56 18.12 -1.70
C LYS A 127 -12.77 19.02 -1.41
N ASP A 128 -13.71 19.13 -2.34
CA ASP A 128 -14.97 19.87 -2.18
C ASP A 128 -16.07 19.06 -1.46
N GLY A 129 -15.76 17.83 -1.03
CA GLY A 129 -16.69 16.93 -0.35
C GLY A 129 -17.55 16.08 -1.29
N SER A 130 -17.51 16.33 -2.60
CA SER A 130 -18.30 15.60 -3.60
C SER A 130 -17.77 14.18 -3.84
N LEU A 131 -18.67 13.32 -4.32
CA LEU A 131 -18.39 11.95 -4.72
C LEU A 131 -18.80 11.78 -6.17
N LEU A 132 -18.02 11.01 -6.93
CA LEU A 132 -18.36 10.61 -8.29
C LEU A 132 -18.69 9.13 -8.32
N CYS A 133 -19.78 8.78 -8.99
CA CYS A 133 -20.10 7.39 -9.24
C CYS A 133 -19.13 6.84 -10.30
N PRO A 134 -18.37 5.78 -10.00
CA PRO A 134 -17.42 5.23 -10.97
C PRO A 134 -18.13 4.44 -12.09
N VAL A 135 -19.39 4.05 -11.88
CA VAL A 135 -20.18 3.28 -12.85
C VAL A 135 -20.80 4.16 -13.94
N CYS A 136 -21.36 5.32 -13.56
CA CYS A 136 -22.12 6.18 -14.49
C CYS A 136 -21.62 7.62 -14.59
N GLY A 137 -20.62 8.00 -13.81
CA GLY A 137 -20.06 9.36 -13.81
C GLY A 137 -20.94 10.43 -13.15
N SER A 138 -22.03 10.05 -12.49
CA SER A 138 -22.90 11.01 -11.78
C SER A 138 -22.25 11.52 -10.50
N ASP A 139 -22.34 12.83 -10.26
CA ASP A 139 -21.93 13.51 -9.03
C ASP A 139 -23.05 13.58 -7.96
N ALA A 140 -24.23 13.03 -8.26
CA ALA A 140 -25.38 12.98 -7.35
C ALA A 140 -25.27 11.87 -6.28
N VAL A 141 -24.05 11.34 -6.04
CA VAL A 141 -23.81 10.29 -5.07
C VAL A 141 -24.01 10.84 -3.66
N VAL A 142 -24.82 10.14 -2.86
CA VAL A 142 -25.19 10.57 -1.51
C VAL A 142 -24.68 9.59 -0.46
N ASP A 143 -24.15 10.11 0.64
CA ASP A 143 -23.74 9.28 1.77
C ASP A 143 -24.93 8.54 2.38
N GLN A 144 -24.75 7.24 2.66
CA GLN A 144 -25.81 6.38 3.19
C GLN A 144 -25.46 5.83 4.58
N ALA A 145 -24.22 5.39 4.77
CA ALA A 145 -23.75 4.85 6.05
C ALA A 145 -22.29 5.21 6.31
N MET A 146 -21.98 5.63 7.53
CA MET A 146 -20.61 5.95 7.95
C MET A 146 -19.73 4.71 8.15
N ALA A 147 -20.32 3.53 8.25
CA ALA A 147 -19.63 2.25 8.34
C ALA A 147 -19.81 1.45 7.05
N GLY A 148 -18.71 0.91 6.53
CA GLY A 148 -18.70 -0.06 5.44
C GLY A 148 -18.23 -1.44 5.90
N PRO A 149 -17.86 -2.33 4.96
CA PRO A 149 -17.36 -3.68 5.26
C PRO A 149 -16.11 -3.67 6.14
N THR A 150 -15.25 -2.67 5.93
CA THR A 150 -14.08 -2.42 6.76
C THR A 150 -14.08 -1.02 7.36
N ARG A 151 -13.28 -0.82 8.41
CA ARG A 151 -13.28 0.44 9.18
C ARG A 151 -12.66 1.61 8.42
N CYS A 152 -11.90 1.36 7.36
CA CYS A 152 -11.43 2.37 6.41
C CYS A 152 -12.49 2.70 5.33
N ARG A 153 -13.68 2.10 5.39
CA ARG A 153 -14.77 2.31 4.44
C ARG A 153 -16.00 2.96 5.05
N SER A 154 -16.73 3.66 4.20
CA SER A 154 -18.14 4.08 4.36
C SER A 154 -18.90 3.75 3.08
N VAL A 155 -20.23 3.78 3.14
CA VAL A 155 -21.10 3.44 2.00
C VAL A 155 -21.91 4.66 1.58
N ALA A 156 -21.88 4.94 0.28
CA ALA A 156 -22.70 5.91 -0.40
C ALA A 156 -23.59 5.21 -1.45
N TRP A 157 -24.56 5.95 -1.99
CA TRP A 157 -25.52 5.45 -2.96
C TRP A 157 -25.62 6.39 -4.16
N CYS A 158 -25.57 5.83 -5.37
CA CYS A 158 -25.82 6.60 -6.59
C CYS A 158 -27.29 6.48 -7.02
N PRO A 159 -28.11 7.54 -6.93
CA PRO A 159 -29.51 7.49 -7.37
C PRO A 159 -29.67 7.32 -8.89
N SER A 160 -28.67 7.75 -9.68
CA SER A 160 -28.71 7.74 -11.15
C SER A 160 -28.63 6.32 -11.74
N CYS A 161 -27.72 5.49 -11.21
CA CYS A 161 -27.53 4.11 -11.69
C CYS A 161 -27.91 3.03 -10.67
N ARG A 162 -28.31 3.43 -9.46
CA ARG A 162 -28.73 2.53 -8.36
C ARG A 162 -27.66 1.52 -7.93
N ASN A 163 -26.39 1.95 -7.94
CA ASN A 163 -25.29 1.17 -7.39
C ASN A 163 -24.86 1.71 -6.02
N PRO A 164 -24.49 0.82 -5.08
CA PRO A 164 -23.74 1.23 -3.91
C PRO A 164 -22.35 1.71 -4.35
N VAL A 165 -21.81 2.69 -3.65
CA VAL A 165 -20.46 3.22 -3.87
C VAL A 165 -19.74 3.22 -2.55
N GLU A 166 -18.65 2.47 -2.45
CA GLU A 166 -17.81 2.51 -1.25
C GLU A 166 -16.90 3.74 -1.29
N VAL A 167 -16.67 4.34 -0.12
CA VAL A 167 -15.83 5.52 0.02
C VAL A 167 -14.70 5.20 0.99
N MET A 168 -13.45 5.40 0.55
CA MET A 168 -12.28 5.30 1.43
C MET A 168 -12.22 6.48 2.39
N ARG A 169 -11.86 6.22 3.64
CA ARG A 169 -11.73 7.21 4.71
C ARG A 169 -10.32 7.25 5.26
#